data_AF-A0A1H3ZVD7-F1
#
_entry.id   AF-A0A1H3ZVD7-F1
#
_cell.length_a   1.000
_cell.length_b   1.000
_cell.length_c   1.000
_cell.angle_alpha   90.00
_cell.angle_beta   90.00
_cell.angle_gamma   90.00
#
_symmetry.space_group_name_H-M   'P 1'
#
loop_
_entity.id
_entity.type
_entity.pdbx_description
1 polymer ?
#
loop_
_entity_poly.entity_id
_entity_poly.type
_entity_poly.pdbx_seq_one_letter_code
_entity_poly.pdbx_strand_id
1 'polypeptide(L)'
;MRIIDSTAFKRYIEEYNNYQEYSRQRFLRLKDAPSEGYNSEFKSPIEYMKLRKIAKDEYIDEISKSSNLNQLFLEDLDTALKNRNWFQLEILIDARDVVTDVDLRTQQELRILDFLCTYIKEKDDPKAFDFAEYLFEQVLDTAEHNVEGYSDIIIKLAKLNKPLDWYYNFRDQIIKLIYIAVINQKTLIAVRVLKEVLPDDMKEIIDEYIMDKYQGTNQ
;
A
#
# COMPACT_ATOMS: atom_id res chain seq x y z
N MET A 1 50.77 -1.66 -10.83
CA MET A 1 49.54 -1.20 -11.48
C MET A 1 49.02 -2.34 -12.33
N ARG A 2 48.17 -3.23 -11.77
CA ARG A 2 47.63 -4.37 -12.51
C ARG A 2 46.34 -3.94 -13.18
N ILE A 3 46.36 -3.94 -14.51
CA ILE A 3 45.20 -3.78 -15.37
C ILE A 3 44.26 -4.93 -15.03
N ILE A 4 43.11 -4.61 -14.44
CA ILE A 4 42.07 -5.61 -14.13
C ILE A 4 41.59 -6.14 -15.49
N ASP A 5 41.76 -7.45 -15.65
CA ASP A 5 41.37 -8.21 -16.83
C ASP A 5 39.89 -7.95 -17.15
N SER A 6 39.66 -7.20 -18.23
CA SER A 6 38.34 -6.72 -18.65
C SER A 6 37.36 -7.86 -18.97
N THR A 7 37.87 -9.09 -19.05
CA THR A 7 37.09 -10.29 -19.37
C THR A 7 36.30 -10.78 -18.16
N ALA A 8 36.86 -10.68 -16.94
CA ALA A 8 36.15 -11.04 -15.70
C ALA A 8 35.14 -9.98 -15.28
N PHE A 9 35.45 -8.70 -15.51
CA PHE A 9 34.53 -7.59 -15.27
C PHE A 9 33.38 -7.55 -16.30
N LYS A 10 33.66 -7.89 -17.57
CA LYS A 10 32.61 -8.10 -18.58
C LYS A 10 31.77 -9.33 -18.28
N ARG A 11 32.35 -10.44 -17.80
CA ARG A 11 31.60 -11.60 -17.31
C ARG A 11 30.73 -11.26 -16.10
N TYR A 12 31.25 -10.45 -15.16
CA TYR A 12 30.51 -10.00 -13.99
C TYR A 12 29.37 -9.05 -14.38
N ILE A 13 29.57 -8.15 -15.35
CA ILE A 13 28.51 -7.29 -15.90
C ILE A 13 27.52 -8.10 -16.75
N GLU A 14 27.94 -9.13 -17.49
CA GLU A 14 27.06 -10.04 -18.22
C GLU A 14 26.27 -10.95 -17.26
N GLU A 15 26.86 -11.41 -16.15
CA GLU A 15 26.18 -12.14 -15.07
C GLU A 15 25.26 -11.23 -14.23
N TYR A 16 25.62 -9.95 -14.02
CA TYR A 16 24.82 -8.96 -13.29
C TYR A 16 23.66 -8.39 -14.13
N ASN A 17 23.87 -8.21 -15.44
CA ASN A 17 22.79 -7.95 -16.39
C ASN A 17 21.89 -9.18 -16.54
N ASN A 18 22.44 -10.41 -16.53
CA ASN A 18 21.64 -11.63 -16.45
C ASN A 18 20.95 -11.82 -15.09
N TYR A 19 21.40 -11.21 -13.99
CA TYR A 19 20.76 -11.29 -12.67
C TYR A 19 19.64 -10.26 -12.49
N GLN A 20 19.83 -9.04 -13.00
CA GLN A 20 18.72 -8.11 -13.19
C GLN A 20 17.71 -8.71 -14.17
N GLU A 21 18.14 -9.33 -15.27
CA GLU A 21 17.25 -10.05 -16.19
C GLU A 21 16.68 -11.34 -15.58
N TYR A 22 17.28 -12.00 -14.58
CA TYR A 22 16.78 -13.22 -13.94
C TYR A 22 15.80 -12.92 -12.78
N SER A 23 16.09 -11.92 -11.96
CA SER A 23 15.15 -11.34 -10.99
C SER A 23 13.96 -10.73 -11.74
N ARG A 24 14.24 -9.93 -12.78
CA ARG A 24 13.24 -9.44 -13.71
C ARG A 24 12.57 -10.59 -14.46
N GLN A 25 13.21 -11.70 -14.84
CA GLN A 25 12.54 -12.83 -15.53
C GLN A 25 11.76 -13.76 -14.60
N ARG A 26 12.06 -13.81 -13.30
CA ARG A 26 11.20 -14.49 -12.31
C ARG A 26 9.99 -13.61 -11.97
N PHE A 27 10.18 -12.30 -11.95
CA PHE A 27 9.14 -11.28 -11.90
C PHE A 27 8.41 -11.09 -13.25
N LEU A 28 9.00 -11.49 -14.38
CA LEU A 28 8.39 -11.53 -15.71
C LEU A 28 7.75 -12.91 -16.01
N ARG A 29 8.11 -13.97 -15.29
CA ARG A 29 7.26 -15.15 -15.16
C ARG A 29 6.02 -14.88 -14.29
N LEU A 30 6.01 -13.75 -13.57
CA LEU A 30 4.83 -13.09 -13.02
C LEU A 30 4.26 -11.97 -13.94
N LYS A 31 4.82 -11.79 -15.15
CA LYS A 31 4.33 -10.86 -16.20
C LYS A 31 3.52 -11.60 -17.29
N ASP A 32 3.59 -12.93 -17.30
CA ASP A 32 2.55 -13.77 -17.91
C ASP A 32 1.41 -14.06 -16.91
N ALA A 33 1.60 -13.73 -15.62
CA ALA A 33 0.50 -13.69 -14.67
C ALA A 33 -0.42 -12.52 -15.03
N PRO A 34 -1.73 -12.76 -15.15
CA PRO A 34 -2.62 -11.85 -15.84
C PRO A 34 -2.58 -10.46 -15.19
N SER A 35 -2.06 -9.51 -15.96
CA SER A 35 -2.37 -8.10 -15.82
C SER A 35 -3.88 -7.97 -15.97
N GLU A 36 -4.53 -7.68 -14.83
CA GLU A 36 -5.97 -7.72 -14.56
C GLU A 36 -6.53 -9.11 -14.22
N GLY A 37 -7.08 -9.22 -12.99
CA GLY A 37 -7.70 -10.44 -12.47
C GLY A 37 -6.82 -11.17 -11.47
N TYR A 38 -6.87 -10.73 -10.21
CA TYR A 38 -6.37 -11.52 -9.09
C TYR A 38 -7.28 -12.74 -8.92
N ASN A 39 -7.01 -13.80 -9.69
CA ASN A 39 -7.40 -15.20 -9.45
C ASN A 39 -7.28 -15.99 -10.77
N SER A 40 -6.16 -16.67 -10.99
CA SER A 40 -6.17 -17.95 -11.74
C SER A 40 -4.86 -18.73 -11.69
N GLU A 41 -3.71 -18.12 -11.34
CA GLU A 41 -2.42 -18.82 -11.49
C GLU A 41 -1.89 -19.55 -10.24
N PHE A 42 -2.27 -19.12 -9.04
CA PHE A 42 -1.89 -19.83 -7.82
C PHE A 42 -2.91 -20.94 -7.55
N LYS A 43 -2.49 -22.19 -7.72
CA LYS A 43 -3.34 -23.37 -7.51
C LYS A 43 -3.80 -23.54 -6.05
N SER A 44 -3.19 -22.83 -5.09
CA SER A 44 -3.55 -22.87 -3.68
C SER A 44 -3.21 -21.57 -2.93
N PRO A 45 -4.13 -21.04 -2.09
CA PRO A 45 -3.86 -19.93 -1.17
C PRO A 45 -2.65 -20.18 -0.25
N ILE A 46 -2.40 -21.43 0.14
CA ILE A 46 -1.26 -21.80 0.99
C ILE A 46 0.06 -21.61 0.26
N GLU A 47 0.11 -21.94 -1.03
CA GLU A 47 1.31 -21.74 -1.86
C GLU A 47 1.58 -20.26 -2.07
N TYR A 48 0.53 -19.46 -2.27
CA TYR A 48 0.63 -18.01 -2.35
C TYR A 48 1.25 -17.40 -1.09
N MET A 49 0.72 -17.75 0.09
CA MET A 49 1.24 -17.24 1.37
C MET A 49 2.70 -17.65 1.60
N LYS A 50 3.08 -18.88 1.22
CA LYS A 50 4.49 -19.33 1.30
C LYS A 50 5.40 -18.51 0.38
N LEU A 51 4.97 -18.27 -0.85
CA LEU A 51 5.74 -17.49 -1.82
C LEU A 51 5.89 -16.04 -1.37
N ARG A 52 4.81 -15.40 -0.90
CA ARG A 52 4.85 -14.04 -0.34
C ARG A 52 5.82 -13.96 0.84
N LYS A 53 5.76 -14.93 1.76
CA LYS A 53 6.69 -14.97 2.90
C LYS A 53 8.15 -15.08 2.44
N ILE A 54 8.47 -16.00 1.54
CA ILE A 54 9.83 -16.17 1.01
C ILE A 54 10.30 -14.88 0.33
N ALA A 55 9.47 -14.30 -0.53
CA ALA A 55 9.82 -13.09 -1.26
C ALA A 55 10.02 -11.88 -0.33
N LYS A 56 9.20 -11.76 0.71
CA LYS A 56 9.36 -10.74 1.75
C LYS A 56 10.67 -10.94 2.53
N ASP A 57 10.91 -12.15 3.02
CA ASP A 57 12.12 -12.45 3.80
C ASP A 57 13.39 -12.21 2.96
N GLU A 58 13.39 -12.63 1.69
CA GLU A 58 14.47 -12.35 0.72
C GLU A 58 14.65 -10.84 0.46
N TYR A 59 13.55 -10.08 0.32
CA TYR A 59 13.61 -8.63 0.12
C TYR A 59 14.21 -7.92 1.32
N ILE A 60 13.75 -8.24 2.53
CA ILE A 60 14.24 -7.68 3.79
C ILE A 60 15.73 -7.95 3.95
N ASP A 61 16.15 -9.20 3.74
CA ASP A 61 17.55 -9.61 3.86
C ASP A 61 18.45 -8.84 2.90
N GLU A 62 17.97 -8.59 1.67
CA GLU A 62 18.77 -7.89 0.66
C GLU A 62 18.83 -6.38 0.91
N ILE A 63 17.68 -5.74 1.12
CA ILE A 63 17.64 -4.29 1.29
C ILE A 63 18.37 -3.84 2.56
N SER A 64 18.38 -4.68 3.61
CA SER A 64 19.10 -4.43 4.87
C SER A 64 20.63 -4.43 4.72
N LYS A 65 21.17 -5.00 3.63
CA LYS A 65 22.61 -4.93 3.33
C LYS A 65 23.01 -3.58 2.74
N SER A 66 22.04 -2.78 2.31
CA SER A 66 22.31 -1.51 1.64
C SER A 66 22.46 -0.35 2.62
N SER A 67 23.46 0.50 2.39
CA SER A 67 23.65 1.74 3.16
C SER A 67 22.64 2.83 2.81
N ASN A 68 21.91 2.71 1.70
CA ASN A 68 20.89 3.65 1.25
C ASN A 68 19.47 3.04 1.20
N LEU A 69 19.18 2.08 2.09
CA LEU A 69 17.94 1.29 2.12
C LEU A 69 16.66 2.16 1.99
N ASN A 70 16.61 3.31 2.65
CA ASN A 70 15.44 4.20 2.62
C ASN A 70 15.14 4.72 1.21
N GLN A 71 16.18 5.08 0.46
CA GLN A 71 16.04 5.54 -0.92
C GLN A 71 15.64 4.38 -1.84
N LEU A 72 16.27 3.22 -1.70
CA LEU A 72 15.97 2.04 -2.51
C LEU A 72 14.51 1.59 -2.30
N PHE A 73 14.05 1.55 -1.04
CA PHE A 73 12.68 1.20 -0.73
C PHE A 73 11.68 2.14 -1.41
N LEU A 74 11.96 3.45 -1.40
CA LEU A 74 11.13 4.43 -2.11
C LEU A 74 11.12 4.18 -3.62
N GLU A 75 12.28 3.92 -4.23
CA GLU A 75 12.38 3.65 -5.67
C GLU A 75 11.61 2.37 -6.06
N ASP A 76 11.66 1.34 -5.20
CA ASP A 76 10.89 0.11 -5.36
C ASP A 76 9.38 0.37 -5.25
N LEU A 77 8.96 1.17 -4.27
CA LEU A 77 7.57 1.58 -4.11
C LEU A 77 7.08 2.36 -5.32
N ASP A 78 7.84 3.35 -5.79
CA ASP A 78 7.51 4.14 -6.98
C ASP A 78 7.31 3.26 -8.21
N THR A 79 8.20 2.28 -8.36
CA THR A 79 8.15 1.30 -9.44
C THR A 79 6.91 0.41 -9.31
N ALA A 80 6.60 -0.07 -8.11
CA ALA A 80 5.44 -0.90 -7.84
C ALA A 80 4.13 -0.16 -8.14
N LEU A 81 3.98 1.08 -7.66
CA LEU A 81 2.82 1.93 -7.88
C LEU A 81 2.65 2.26 -9.37
N LYS A 82 3.73 2.69 -10.04
CA LYS A 82 3.71 3.05 -11.47
C LYS A 82 3.31 1.87 -12.36
N ASN A 83 3.78 0.67 -12.04
CA ASN A 83 3.50 -0.53 -12.80
C ASN A 83 2.25 -1.28 -12.33
N ARG A 84 1.54 -0.77 -11.30
CA ARG A 84 0.41 -1.45 -10.64
C ARG A 84 0.77 -2.88 -10.22
N ASN A 85 1.98 -3.07 -9.70
CA ASN A 85 2.46 -4.38 -9.28
C ASN A 85 1.97 -4.71 -7.88
N TRP A 86 0.81 -5.36 -7.82
CA TRP A 86 0.13 -5.76 -6.60
C TRP A 86 0.93 -6.68 -5.68
N PHE A 87 1.63 -7.67 -6.24
CA PHE A 87 2.45 -8.60 -5.46
C PHE A 87 3.63 -7.89 -4.80
N GLN A 88 4.29 -6.98 -5.54
CA GLN A 88 5.36 -6.16 -4.99
C GLN A 88 4.84 -5.18 -3.93
N LEU A 89 3.66 -4.59 -4.13
CA LEU A 89 3.03 -3.74 -3.10
C LEU A 89 2.76 -4.52 -1.81
N GLU A 90 2.27 -5.77 -1.88
CA GLU A 90 2.09 -6.62 -0.68
C GLU A 90 3.42 -6.85 0.06
N ILE A 91 4.49 -7.18 -0.67
CA ILE A 91 5.80 -7.38 -0.07
C ILE A 91 6.30 -6.10 0.60
N LEU A 92 6.16 -4.94 -0.06
CA LEU A 92 6.62 -3.66 0.46
C LEU A 92 5.82 -3.23 1.70
N ILE A 93 4.50 -3.42 1.70
CA ILE A 93 3.65 -3.16 2.87
C ILE A 93 4.11 -4.00 4.07
N ASP A 94 4.38 -5.30 3.85
CA ASP A 94 4.86 -6.19 4.92
C ASP A 94 6.28 -5.89 5.39
N ALA A 95 7.14 -5.42 4.48
CA ALA A 95 8.54 -5.13 4.76
C ALA A 95 8.74 -3.69 5.26
N ARG A 96 7.68 -2.92 5.48
CA ARG A 96 7.77 -1.49 5.84
C ARG A 96 8.59 -1.23 7.11
N ASP A 97 8.62 -2.19 8.05
CA ASP A 97 9.34 -2.05 9.32
C ASP A 97 10.86 -2.00 9.14
N VAL A 98 11.39 -2.37 7.97
CA VAL A 98 12.80 -2.17 7.62
C VAL A 98 13.14 -0.68 7.50
N VAL A 99 12.15 0.16 7.17
CA VAL A 99 12.27 1.62 7.21
C VAL A 99 12.02 2.09 8.63
N THR A 100 13.07 2.42 9.37
CA THR A 100 12.95 2.83 10.77
C THR A 100 12.48 4.29 10.93
N ASP A 101 12.61 5.09 9.88
CA ASP A 101 12.20 6.49 9.85
C ASP A 101 10.66 6.59 9.76
N VAL A 102 10.05 7.11 10.82
CA VAL A 102 8.59 7.24 10.98
C VAL A 102 8.00 8.18 9.93
N ASP A 103 8.66 9.29 9.65
CA ASP A 103 8.16 10.27 8.68
C ASP A 103 8.18 9.68 7.27
N LEU A 104 9.22 8.89 6.98
CA LEU A 104 9.33 8.20 5.70
C LEU A 104 8.28 7.09 5.54
N ARG A 105 8.03 6.29 6.57
CA ARG A 105 6.95 5.28 6.56
C ARG A 105 5.59 5.94 6.35
N THR A 106 5.31 7.01 7.08
CA THR A 106 4.07 7.79 6.94
C THR A 106 3.88 8.29 5.51
N GLN A 107 4.93 8.79 4.87
CA GLN A 107 4.88 9.20 3.46
C GLN A 107 4.57 8.02 2.53
N GLN A 108 5.15 6.84 2.78
CA GLN A 108 4.89 5.65 1.99
C GLN A 108 3.44 5.19 2.11
N GLU A 109 2.91 5.12 3.34
CA GLU A 109 1.52 4.79 3.64
C GLU A 109 0.57 5.71 2.86
N LEU A 110 0.75 7.02 2.97
CA LEU A 110 -0.10 8.00 2.29
C LEU A 110 -0.07 7.85 0.77
N ARG A 111 1.09 7.52 0.20
CA ARG A 111 1.24 7.29 -1.26
C ARG A 111 0.53 6.02 -1.71
N ILE A 112 0.59 4.95 -0.92
CA ILE A 112 -0.13 3.70 -1.21
C ILE A 112 -1.64 3.94 -1.11
N LEU A 113 -2.13 4.57 -0.03
CA LEU A 113 -3.54 4.88 0.14
C LEU A 113 -4.08 5.79 -0.98
N ASP A 114 -3.28 6.76 -1.43
CA ASP A 114 -3.64 7.61 -2.56
C ASP A 114 -3.77 6.83 -3.87
N PHE A 115 -2.77 5.99 -4.15
CA PHE A 115 -2.81 5.11 -5.31
C PHE A 115 -4.03 4.19 -5.28
N LEU A 116 -4.36 3.60 -4.13
CA LEU A 116 -5.54 2.75 -3.98
C LEU A 116 -6.84 3.52 -4.20
N CYS A 117 -6.99 4.74 -3.65
CA CYS A 117 -8.13 5.60 -3.92
C CYS A 117 -8.28 5.88 -5.43
N THR A 118 -7.17 6.18 -6.11
CA THR A 118 -7.16 6.46 -7.54
C THR A 118 -7.56 5.21 -8.33
N TYR A 119 -7.00 4.05 -7.99
CA TYR A 119 -7.33 2.79 -8.63
C TYR A 119 -8.81 2.40 -8.45
N ILE A 120 -9.35 2.50 -7.24
CA ILE A 120 -10.76 2.24 -6.92
C ILE A 120 -11.68 3.16 -7.72
N LYS A 121 -11.28 4.43 -7.89
CA LYS A 121 -12.05 5.39 -8.68
C LYS A 121 -12.13 5.00 -10.16
N GLU A 122 -11.03 4.52 -10.73
CA GLU A 122 -10.92 4.15 -12.15
C GLU A 122 -11.60 2.83 -12.50
N LYS A 123 -11.77 1.93 -11.52
CA LYS A 123 -12.28 0.58 -11.74
C LYS A 123 -13.74 0.45 -11.29
N ASP A 124 -14.49 -0.33 -12.05
CA ASP A 124 -15.89 -0.72 -11.74
C ASP A 124 -16.03 -2.24 -11.52
N ASP A 125 -14.92 -2.99 -11.57
CA ASP A 125 -14.90 -4.44 -11.37
C ASP A 125 -14.94 -4.79 -9.87
N PRO A 126 -15.98 -5.50 -9.40
CA PRO A 126 -16.06 -5.97 -8.01
C PRO A 126 -14.82 -6.72 -7.51
N LYS A 127 -14.20 -7.56 -8.35
CA LYS A 127 -13.01 -8.33 -7.93
C LYS A 127 -11.76 -7.48 -7.76
N ALA A 128 -11.68 -6.38 -8.49
CA ALA A 128 -10.60 -5.41 -8.34
C ALA A 128 -10.75 -4.62 -7.02
N PHE A 129 -11.99 -4.52 -6.49
CA PHE A 129 -12.24 -3.88 -5.19
C PHE A 129 -11.77 -4.72 -4.03
N ASP A 130 -12.11 -6.02 -3.98
CA ASP A 130 -11.76 -6.90 -2.86
C ASP A 130 -10.26 -6.85 -2.55
N PHE A 131 -9.42 -6.84 -3.58
CA PHE A 131 -7.98 -6.82 -3.41
C PHE A 131 -7.45 -5.42 -3.03
N ALA A 132 -7.98 -4.35 -3.62
CA ALA A 132 -7.61 -2.99 -3.25
C ALA A 132 -8.03 -2.66 -1.81
N GLU A 133 -9.19 -3.15 -1.38
CA GLU A 133 -9.71 -3.08 -0.03
C GLU A 133 -8.81 -3.81 0.96
N TYR A 134 -8.43 -5.05 0.66
CA TYR A 134 -7.47 -5.81 1.46
C TYR A 134 -6.16 -5.04 1.65
N LEU A 135 -5.56 -4.48 0.59
CA LEU A 135 -4.34 -3.69 0.73
C LEU A 135 -4.54 -2.40 1.51
N PHE A 136 -5.69 -1.74 1.32
CA PHE A 136 -6.02 -0.55 2.09
C PHE A 136 -6.03 -0.87 3.58
N GLU A 137 -6.68 -1.97 3.96
CA GLU A 137 -6.72 -2.44 5.33
C GLU A 137 -5.33 -2.80 5.88
N GLN A 138 -4.51 -3.53 5.12
CA GLN A 138 -3.15 -3.89 5.56
C GLN A 138 -2.29 -2.64 5.84
N VAL A 139 -2.44 -1.58 5.05
CA VAL A 139 -1.77 -0.31 5.32
C VAL A 139 -2.30 0.32 6.61
N LEU A 140 -3.62 0.40 6.78
CA LEU A 140 -4.24 1.02 7.95
C LEU A 140 -3.95 0.29 9.27
N ASP A 141 -3.85 -1.04 9.26
CA ASP A 141 -3.59 -1.87 10.44
C ASP A 141 -2.27 -1.52 11.13
N THR A 142 -1.39 -0.84 10.40
CA THR A 142 -0.02 -0.61 10.81
C THR A 142 0.46 0.83 10.57
N ALA A 143 -0.49 1.69 10.21
CA ALA A 143 -0.30 3.09 9.91
C ALA A 143 -0.01 3.92 11.17
N GLU A 144 0.77 4.97 11.02
CA GLU A 144 1.09 5.88 12.13
C GLU A 144 -0.15 6.68 12.56
N HIS A 145 -0.34 6.89 13.85
CA HIS A 145 -1.51 7.62 14.35
C HIS A 145 -1.31 9.14 14.34
N ASN A 146 -2.41 9.87 14.28
CA ASN A 146 -2.46 11.33 14.39
C ASN A 146 -1.68 12.06 13.28
N VAL A 147 -1.72 11.52 12.06
CA VAL A 147 -1.16 12.16 10.87
C VAL A 147 -2.21 13.00 10.16
N GLU A 148 -1.85 14.22 9.75
CA GLU A 148 -2.76 15.14 9.04
C GLU A 148 -3.08 14.70 7.62
N GLY A 149 -2.14 14.03 6.95
CA GLY A 149 -2.26 13.55 5.56
C GLY A 149 -3.47 12.64 5.32
N TYR A 150 -3.96 11.92 6.34
CA TYR A 150 -5.16 11.09 6.21
C TYR A 150 -6.42 11.90 5.91
N SER A 151 -6.46 13.20 6.24
CA SER A 151 -7.55 14.10 5.82
C SER A 151 -7.73 14.12 4.31
N ASP A 152 -6.63 14.09 3.56
CA ASP A 152 -6.66 14.15 2.10
C ASP A 152 -7.15 12.82 1.51
N ILE A 153 -6.83 11.69 2.17
CA ILE A 153 -7.35 10.37 1.83
C ILE A 153 -8.87 10.29 2.08
N ILE A 154 -9.36 10.80 3.23
CA ILE A 154 -10.79 10.87 3.54
C ILE A 154 -11.54 11.69 2.47
N ILE A 155 -11.00 12.83 2.05
CA ILE A 155 -11.58 13.65 0.97
C ILE A 155 -11.61 12.88 -0.35
N LYS A 156 -10.57 12.08 -0.65
CA LYS A 156 -10.53 11.27 -1.87
C LYS A 156 -11.59 10.17 -1.85
N LEU A 157 -11.79 9.48 -0.71
CA LEU A 157 -12.87 8.50 -0.52
C LEU A 157 -14.26 9.11 -0.77
N ALA A 158 -14.49 10.32 -0.26
CA ALA A 158 -15.76 11.03 -0.48
C ALA A 158 -16.02 11.35 -1.96
N LYS A 159 -14.96 11.45 -2.77
CA LYS A 159 -15.01 11.81 -4.21
C LYS A 159 -14.96 10.59 -5.14
N LEU A 160 -15.05 9.37 -4.61
CA LEU A 160 -15.06 8.16 -5.43
C LEU A 160 -16.38 8.00 -6.21
N ASN A 161 -17.46 8.65 -5.78
CA ASN A 161 -18.80 8.55 -6.39
C ASN A 161 -19.29 7.10 -6.52
N LYS A 162 -19.01 6.25 -5.53
CA LYS A 162 -19.44 4.85 -5.53
C LYS A 162 -20.88 4.72 -5.01
N PRO A 163 -21.60 3.63 -5.34
CA PRO A 163 -22.91 3.33 -4.76
C PRO A 163 -22.82 3.15 -3.24
N LEU A 164 -23.94 3.39 -2.53
CA LEU A 164 -24.00 3.26 -1.06
C LEU A 164 -23.55 1.87 -0.56
N ASP A 165 -23.95 0.80 -1.25
CA ASP A 165 -23.57 -0.57 -0.89
C ASP A 165 -22.05 -0.80 -0.92
N TRP A 166 -21.33 -0.06 -1.78
CA TRP A 166 -19.87 -0.12 -1.82
C TRP A 166 -19.26 0.47 -0.54
N TYR A 167 -19.75 1.63 -0.11
CA TYR A 167 -19.30 2.25 1.15
C TYR A 167 -19.63 1.39 2.37
N TYR A 168 -20.73 0.63 2.33
CA TYR A 168 -21.08 -0.32 3.37
C TYR A 168 -20.07 -1.47 3.48
N ASN A 169 -19.63 -2.03 2.34
CA ASN A 169 -18.60 -3.07 2.33
C ASN A 169 -17.24 -2.52 2.77
N PHE A 170 -16.91 -1.28 2.39
CA PHE A 170 -15.66 -0.59 2.75
C PHE A 170 -15.69 0.10 4.13
N ARG A 171 -16.69 -0.23 4.95
CA ARG A 171 -16.99 0.46 6.23
C ARG A 171 -15.83 0.39 7.20
N ASP A 172 -15.22 -0.78 7.35
CA ASP A 172 -14.20 -0.99 8.38
C ASP A 172 -12.93 -0.20 8.06
N GLN A 173 -12.55 -0.09 6.79
CA GLN A 173 -11.41 0.73 6.37
C GLN A 173 -11.70 2.23 6.53
N ILE A 174 -12.93 2.68 6.26
CA ILE A 174 -13.34 4.08 6.52
C ILE A 174 -13.25 4.41 8.01
N ILE A 175 -13.79 3.54 8.87
CA ILE A 175 -13.76 3.75 10.33
C ILE A 175 -12.31 3.74 10.82
N LYS A 176 -11.49 2.76 10.42
CA LYS A 176 -10.06 2.70 10.78
C LYS A 176 -9.31 3.97 10.35
N LEU A 177 -9.53 4.45 9.13
CA LEU A 177 -8.88 5.66 8.63
C LEU A 177 -9.25 6.90 9.47
N ILE A 178 -10.53 7.06 9.79
CA ILE A 178 -11.03 8.14 10.65
C ILE A 178 -10.46 7.98 12.08
N TYR A 179 -10.29 6.73 12.53
CA TYR A 179 -9.71 6.41 13.83
C TYR A 179 -8.26 6.90 13.98
N ILE A 180 -7.42 6.57 12.99
CA ILE A 180 -6.00 6.93 13.02
C ILE A 180 -5.74 8.40 12.65
N ALA A 181 -6.68 9.06 11.96
CA ALA A 181 -6.52 10.47 11.57
C ALA A 181 -6.40 11.42 12.78
N VAL A 182 -5.57 12.45 12.64
CA VAL A 182 -5.48 13.54 13.63
C VAL A 182 -6.82 14.27 13.73
N ILE A 183 -7.22 14.65 14.94
CA ILE A 183 -8.39 15.51 15.11
C ILE A 183 -7.96 16.97 14.99
N ASN A 184 -8.24 17.56 13.83
CA ASN A 184 -8.10 18.99 13.58
C ASN A 184 -9.22 19.48 12.65
N GLN A 185 -9.24 20.78 12.36
CA GLN A 185 -10.27 21.38 11.51
C GLN A 185 -10.30 20.79 10.09
N LYS A 186 -9.15 20.41 9.53
CA LYS A 186 -9.04 19.81 8.20
C LYS A 186 -9.71 18.43 8.17
N THR A 187 -9.40 17.58 9.15
CA THR A 187 -10.01 16.25 9.29
C THR A 187 -11.52 16.35 9.52
N LEU A 188 -11.97 17.27 10.38
CA LEU A 188 -13.40 17.48 10.61
C LEU A 188 -14.15 17.85 9.32
N ILE A 189 -13.57 18.76 8.52
CA ILE A 189 -14.16 19.14 7.23
C ILE A 189 -14.19 17.93 6.29
N ALA A 190 -13.09 17.18 6.21
CA ALA A 190 -12.99 15.98 5.39
C ALA A 190 -14.06 14.95 5.75
N VAL A 191 -14.23 14.65 7.04
CA VAL A 191 -15.24 13.71 7.53
C VAL A 191 -16.65 14.21 7.24
N ARG A 192 -16.93 15.50 7.45
CA ARG A 192 -18.24 16.08 7.10
C ARG A 192 -18.56 15.87 5.62
N VAL A 193 -17.59 16.07 4.73
CA VAL A 193 -17.78 15.82 3.29
C VAL A 193 -18.01 14.34 2.99
N LEU A 194 -17.28 13.44 3.65
CA LEU A 194 -17.47 12.00 3.50
C LEU A 194 -18.88 11.56 3.95
N LYS A 195 -19.38 12.08 5.08
CA LYS A 195 -20.71 11.73 5.60
C LYS A 195 -21.85 12.00 4.62
N GLU A 196 -21.73 12.96 3.71
CA GLU A 196 -22.77 13.22 2.70
C GLU A 196 -22.97 12.07 1.71
N VAL A 197 -21.99 11.17 1.57
CA VAL A 197 -22.03 10.03 0.63
C VAL A 197 -22.11 8.67 1.34
N LEU A 198 -22.20 8.64 2.67
CA LEU A 198 -22.28 7.40 3.44
C LEU A 198 -23.72 6.97 3.74
N PRO A 199 -23.96 5.67 3.99
CA PRO A 199 -25.16 5.17 4.67
C PRO A 199 -25.40 5.84 6.04
N ASP A 200 -26.66 5.97 6.46
CA ASP A 200 -27.03 6.71 7.69
C ASP A 200 -26.47 6.06 8.97
N ASP A 201 -26.47 4.73 9.06
CA ASP A 201 -25.90 3.98 10.18
C ASP A 201 -24.39 4.23 10.35
N MET A 202 -23.64 4.37 9.25
CA MET A 202 -22.23 4.74 9.28
C MET A 202 -22.00 6.17 9.78
N LYS A 203 -22.92 7.11 9.48
CA LYS A 203 -22.82 8.50 9.94
C LYS A 203 -22.90 8.58 11.47
N GLU A 204 -23.81 7.80 12.06
CA GLU A 204 -23.99 7.73 13.51
C GLU A 204 -22.72 7.21 14.20
N ILE A 205 -22.15 6.10 13.69
CA ILE A 205 -20.91 5.53 14.23
C ILE A 205 -19.75 6.53 14.17
N ILE A 206 -19.63 7.27 13.06
CA ILE A 206 -18.58 8.28 12.90
C ILE A 206 -18.77 9.44 13.88
N ASP A 207 -20.01 9.87 14.12
CA ASP A 207 -20.30 10.94 15.08
C ASP A 207 -19.96 10.52 16.51
N GLU A 208 -20.35 9.31 16.92
CA GLU A 208 -20.00 8.74 18.23
C GLU A 208 -18.49 8.73 18.44
N TYR A 209 -17.73 8.28 17.43
CA TYR A 209 -16.27 8.23 17.51
C TYR A 209 -15.64 9.63 17.61
N ILE A 210 -16.08 10.57 16.78
CA ILE A 210 -15.56 11.94 16.83
C ILE A 210 -15.81 12.52 18.23
N MET A 211 -17.02 12.35 18.78
CA MET A 211 -17.34 12.84 20.12
C MET A 211 -16.43 12.22 21.20
N ASP A 212 -16.20 10.91 21.16
CA ASP A 212 -15.35 10.21 22.14
C ASP A 212 -13.91 10.74 22.14
N LYS A 213 -13.29 10.86 20.96
CA LYS A 213 -11.90 11.35 20.84
C LYS A 213 -11.77 12.86 21.16
N TYR A 214 -12.81 13.66 20.91
CA TYR A 214 -12.87 15.06 21.35
C TYR A 214 -12.98 15.20 22.88
N GLN A 215 -13.68 14.29 23.55
CA GLN A 215 -13.78 14.29 25.01
C GLN A 215 -12.49 13.82 25.67
N GLY A 216 -11.81 12.83 25.09
CA GLY A 216 -10.52 12.32 25.60
C GLY A 216 -9.31 13.25 25.39
N THR A 217 -9.41 14.28 24.54
CA THR A 217 -8.34 15.28 24.33
C THR A 217 -8.44 16.51 25.23
N ASN A 218 -9.54 16.66 25.99
CA ASN A 218 -9.78 17.75 26.94
C ASN A 218 -9.58 17.32 28.41
N GLN A 219 -8.99 16.15 28.65
CA GLN A 219 -8.56 15.65 29.96
C GLN A 219 -7.03 15.65 30.03
#